data_AF-A0A2V8LKR3-F1
#
_entry.id   AF-A0A2V8LKR3-F1
#
_cell.length_a   1.000
_cell.length_b   1.000
_cell.length_c   1.000
_cell.angle_alpha   90.00
_cell.angle_beta   90.00
_cell.angle_gamma   90.00
#
_symmetry.space_group_name_H-M   'P 1'
#
loop_
_entity.id
_entity.type
_entity.pdbx_description
1 polymer ?
#
loop_
_entity_poly.entity_id
_entity_poly.type
_entity_poly.pdbx_seq_one_letter_code
_entity_poly.pdbx_strand_id
1 'polypeptide(L)'
;MFNIQKAVSRLDYAPNLKEIQITDIKKGIGVFTPKPDKPVSFAALKQTLKKAGYVLDAANITVQGTLTRENQAWIIQDQSSGQRFLIEGSNIDGTAESAPQGHVEISGDWKTVGEGTVAREVIQVRSLKQAFFSDRKREPNLNVISAAYFKSSTPKPFESITPLVVPEPAAPAAPIRVTSPGLTVYKGGAVTPRLYLIKQHLGTLDVNRQLLNLSISYTPSPRLQVELELPVSHTSFRNSVSAGSESGSGLGNVTLWSKYRFFRKVKTYGDRQAAIRFGFELPTGNKDAPTQAQVNAPAFVRQQLTPINGGFSPHIDIAFSQAGGRFIFGGNAEGILRTERAGFRMGHEKRVSTDTEYVLLPRKYQAPGHELFLILETTFVHRSTGRLNGLPVSGSTSTEYYVAPGLQYAAVPRFVIEGSFQFPVVRNTGPLVLRTDRNILLGVKYLF
;
A
#
# COMPACT_ATOMS: atom_id res chain seq x y z
N MET A 1 -8.76 1.95 6.26
CA MET A 1 -10.22 1.92 6.40
C MET A 1 -10.52 0.64 7.17
N PHE A 2 -11.10 0.72 8.37
CA PHE A 2 -11.51 -0.51 9.07
C PHE A 2 -12.54 -1.19 8.18
N ASN A 3 -12.30 -2.41 7.73
CA ASN A 3 -13.19 -3.08 6.79
C ASN A 3 -14.63 -3.06 7.35
N ILE A 4 -15.59 -2.42 6.67
CA ILE A 4 -17.00 -2.35 7.11
C ILE A 4 -17.56 -3.76 7.34
N GLN A 5 -17.10 -4.75 6.57
CA GLN A 5 -17.41 -6.16 6.80
C GLN A 5 -16.97 -6.62 8.19
N LYS A 6 -15.79 -6.19 8.65
CA LYS A 6 -15.26 -6.53 9.98
C LYS A 6 -15.99 -5.78 11.10
N ALA A 7 -16.53 -4.61 10.82
CA ALA A 7 -17.39 -3.91 11.79
C ALA A 7 -18.72 -4.65 11.94
N VAL A 8 -19.37 -4.95 10.81
CA VAL A 8 -20.64 -5.70 10.77
C VAL A 8 -20.47 -7.10 11.35
N SER A 9 -19.38 -7.81 11.06
CA SER A 9 -19.12 -9.17 11.57
C SER A 9 -18.95 -9.27 13.10
N ARG A 10 -18.99 -8.14 13.82
CA ARG A 10 -19.00 -8.11 15.29
C ARG A 10 -20.40 -8.17 15.88
N LEU A 11 -21.43 -8.07 15.05
CA LEU A 11 -22.82 -8.24 15.48
C LEU A 11 -23.08 -9.72 15.71
N ASP A 12 -23.82 -10.05 16.76
CA ASP A 12 -24.12 -11.45 17.10
C ASP A 12 -24.90 -12.16 15.98
N TYR A 13 -25.75 -11.41 15.29
CA TYR A 13 -26.56 -11.85 14.15
C TYR A 13 -25.87 -11.69 12.80
N ALA A 14 -24.63 -11.18 12.73
CA ALA A 14 -23.95 -11.08 11.43
C ALA A 14 -23.47 -12.46 10.94
N PRO A 15 -23.50 -12.70 9.62
CA PRO A 15 -22.98 -13.93 9.03
C PRO A 15 -21.44 -13.94 9.02
N ASN A 16 -20.85 -14.97 8.40
CA ASN A 16 -19.41 -15.01 8.20
C ASN A 16 -18.93 -13.83 7.34
N LEU A 17 -17.69 -13.39 7.54
CA LEU A 17 -17.11 -12.23 6.84
C LEU A 17 -17.23 -12.33 5.31
N LYS A 18 -17.17 -13.55 4.74
CA LYS A 18 -17.26 -13.81 3.29
C LYS A 18 -18.67 -13.61 2.71
N GLU A 19 -19.69 -13.67 3.55
CA GLU A 19 -21.10 -13.54 3.16
C GLU A 19 -21.58 -12.07 3.21
N ILE A 20 -20.77 -11.17 3.76
CA ILE A 20 -21.03 -9.74 3.79
C ILE A 20 -20.51 -9.12 2.49
N GLN A 21 -21.41 -8.71 1.60
CA GLN A 21 -21.06 -8.14 0.30
C GLN A 21 -21.02 -6.61 0.37
N ILE A 22 -19.93 -6.00 -0.06
CA ILE A 22 -19.88 -4.54 -0.29
C ILE A 22 -20.25 -4.30 -1.75
N THR A 23 -21.47 -3.86 -2.01
CA THR A 23 -21.97 -3.65 -3.38
C THR A 23 -21.57 -2.31 -3.95
N ASP A 24 -21.36 -1.29 -3.11
CA ASP A 24 -20.83 0.01 -3.53
C ASP A 24 -19.92 0.59 -2.44
N ILE A 25 -18.60 0.47 -2.65
CA ILE A 25 -17.60 0.96 -1.71
C ILE A 25 -17.53 2.50 -1.66
N LYS A 26 -18.00 3.22 -2.70
CA LYS A 26 -18.06 4.70 -2.70
C LYS A 26 -19.14 5.18 -1.76
N LYS A 27 -20.28 4.49 -1.78
CA LYS A 27 -21.46 4.82 -0.97
C LYS A 27 -21.48 4.09 0.38
N GLY A 28 -20.54 3.18 0.63
CA GLY A 28 -20.49 2.38 1.85
C GLY A 28 -21.65 1.38 1.96
N ILE A 29 -22.18 0.89 0.84
CA ILE A 29 -23.31 -0.03 0.83
C ILE A 29 -22.80 -1.45 1.08
N GLY A 30 -23.26 -2.03 2.20
CA GLY A 30 -23.08 -3.43 2.55
C GLY A 30 -24.42 -4.16 2.56
N VAL A 31 -24.43 -5.40 2.07
CA VAL A 31 -25.56 -6.32 2.12
C VAL A 31 -25.10 -7.59 2.82
N PHE A 32 -25.90 -8.09 3.74
CA PHE A 32 -25.65 -9.36 4.40
C PHE A 32 -26.97 -9.98 4.84
N THR A 33 -27.00 -11.31 4.90
CA THR A 33 -28.12 -12.07 5.45
C THR A 33 -27.81 -12.37 6.91
N PRO A 34 -28.65 -11.95 7.88
CA PRO A 34 -28.46 -12.29 9.28
C PRO A 34 -28.48 -13.80 9.51
N LYS A 35 -27.90 -14.26 10.62
CA LYS A 35 -28.05 -15.66 11.06
C LYS A 35 -29.54 -15.94 11.34
N PRO A 36 -30.07 -17.09 10.87
CA PRO A 36 -31.51 -17.37 10.94
C PRO A 36 -32.04 -17.47 12.37
N ASP A 37 -31.21 -17.86 13.34
CA ASP A 37 -31.58 -18.07 14.74
C ASP A 37 -31.37 -16.85 15.65
N LYS A 38 -30.99 -15.70 15.08
CA LYS A 38 -30.62 -14.50 15.86
C LYS A 38 -31.53 -13.32 15.55
N PRO A 39 -32.08 -12.64 16.58
CA PRO A 39 -32.80 -11.41 16.37
C PRO A 39 -31.84 -10.31 15.91
N VAL A 40 -32.31 -9.47 14.99
CA VAL A 40 -31.59 -8.30 14.49
C VAL A 40 -32.01 -7.05 15.26
N SER A 41 -31.11 -6.08 15.42
CA SER A 41 -31.45 -4.79 16.02
C SER A 41 -30.80 -3.63 15.30
N PHE A 42 -31.61 -2.65 14.86
CA PHE A 42 -31.09 -1.49 14.15
C PHE A 42 -30.21 -0.64 15.08
N ALA A 43 -30.59 -0.52 16.35
CA ALA A 43 -29.80 0.15 17.37
C ALA A 43 -28.41 -0.50 17.55
N ALA A 44 -28.34 -1.84 17.61
CA ALA A 44 -27.08 -2.58 17.72
C ALA A 44 -26.19 -2.41 16.47
N LEU A 45 -26.78 -2.45 15.27
CA LEU A 45 -26.09 -2.17 14.01
C LEU A 45 -25.49 -0.76 14.03
N LYS A 46 -26.30 0.25 14.36
CA LYS A 46 -25.91 1.66 14.43
C LYS A 46 -24.78 1.88 15.43
N GLN A 47 -24.87 1.29 16.63
CA GLN A 47 -23.84 1.43 17.66
C GLN A 47 -22.53 0.76 17.25
N THR A 48 -22.59 -0.42 16.63
CA THR A 48 -21.42 -1.17 16.16
C THR A 48 -20.68 -0.40 15.06
N LEU A 49 -21.43 0.17 14.11
CA LEU A 49 -20.87 1.03 13.07
C LEU A 49 -20.28 2.32 13.65
N LYS A 50 -20.96 2.96 14.61
CA LYS A 50 -20.45 4.14 15.32
C LYS A 50 -19.12 3.85 16.03
N LYS A 51 -18.99 2.72 16.73
CA LYS A 51 -17.72 2.29 17.36
C LYS A 51 -16.59 2.06 16.36
N ALA A 52 -16.93 1.73 15.11
CA ALA A 52 -15.97 1.56 14.02
C ALA A 52 -15.68 2.86 13.24
N GLY A 53 -16.26 3.99 13.64
CA GLY A 53 -16.07 5.30 13.01
C GLY A 53 -16.99 5.57 11.82
N TYR A 54 -18.10 4.83 11.71
CA TYR A 54 -19.11 4.99 10.66
C TYR A 54 -20.39 5.62 11.21
N VAL A 55 -21.06 6.43 10.39
CA VAL A 55 -22.41 6.93 10.67
C VAL A 55 -23.38 6.14 9.81
N LEU A 56 -24.30 5.40 10.44
CA LEU A 56 -25.38 4.72 9.73
C LEU A 56 -26.48 5.74 9.44
N ASP A 57 -26.76 5.94 8.16
CA ASP A 57 -27.69 6.95 7.69
C ASP A 57 -29.11 6.35 7.53
N ALA A 58 -29.23 5.23 6.81
CA ALA A 58 -30.45 4.41 6.78
C ALA A 58 -30.12 2.92 6.59
N ALA A 59 -31.07 2.05 6.95
CA ALA A 59 -31.03 0.63 6.61
C ALA A 59 -32.41 0.18 6.09
N ASN A 60 -32.37 -0.71 5.10
CA ASN A 60 -33.56 -1.44 4.64
C ASN A 60 -33.47 -2.87 5.13
N ILE A 61 -34.63 -3.47 5.42
CA ILE A 61 -34.74 -4.88 5.74
C ILE A 61 -35.81 -5.52 4.87
N THR A 62 -35.59 -6.79 4.54
CA THR A 62 -36.60 -7.68 3.95
C THR A 62 -36.85 -8.79 4.94
N VAL A 63 -38.11 -8.98 5.36
CA VAL A 63 -38.53 -9.99 6.32
C VAL A 63 -39.57 -10.89 5.66
N GLN A 64 -39.40 -12.19 5.82
CA GLN A 64 -40.38 -13.21 5.40
C GLN A 64 -41.00 -13.83 6.64
N GLY A 65 -42.33 -13.78 6.73
CA GLY A 65 -42.99 -14.02 8.00
C GLY A 65 -44.49 -14.22 7.91
N THR A 66 -45.09 -14.48 9.06
CA THR A 66 -46.55 -14.49 9.22
C THR A 66 -47.01 -13.10 9.66
N LEU A 67 -47.98 -12.54 8.95
CA LEU A 67 -48.56 -11.25 9.28
C LEU A 67 -49.75 -11.42 10.23
N THR A 68 -49.73 -10.76 11.38
CA THR A 68 -50.81 -10.75 12.37
C THR A 68 -51.21 -9.32 12.73
N ARG A 69 -52.44 -9.13 13.19
CA ARG A 69 -52.95 -7.83 13.67
C ARG A 69 -53.19 -7.91 15.17
N GLU A 70 -52.53 -7.04 15.93
CA GLU A 70 -52.65 -6.97 17.39
C GLU A 70 -52.85 -5.52 17.83
N ASN A 71 -53.88 -5.23 18.64
CA ASN A 71 -54.17 -3.89 19.15
C ASN A 71 -54.14 -2.81 18.05
N GLN A 72 -54.78 -3.08 16.92
CA GLN A 72 -54.82 -2.25 15.70
C GLN A 72 -53.50 -2.11 14.92
N ALA A 73 -52.39 -2.66 15.41
CA ALA A 73 -51.12 -2.64 14.70
C ALA A 73 -50.85 -3.95 13.94
N TRP A 74 -50.23 -3.82 12.76
CA TRP A 74 -49.77 -4.96 11.98
C TRP A 74 -48.37 -5.37 12.43
N ILE A 75 -48.17 -6.67 12.59
CA ILE A 75 -46.91 -7.25 13.06
C ILE A 75 -46.54 -8.40 12.12
N ILE A 76 -45.33 -8.38 11.58
CA ILE A 76 -44.75 -9.56 10.92
C ILE A 76 -43.87 -10.31 11.91
N GLN A 77 -44.09 -11.61 12.03
CA GLN A 77 -43.21 -12.50 12.78
C GLN A 77 -42.34 -13.27 11.79
N ASP A 78 -41.03 -13.03 11.86
CA ASP A 78 -40.02 -13.71 11.05
C ASP A 78 -40.05 -15.22 11.32
N GLN A 79 -40.07 -16.02 10.26
CA GLN A 79 -40.20 -17.48 10.38
C GLN A 79 -38.98 -18.14 11.02
N SER A 80 -37.78 -17.59 10.80
CA SER A 80 -36.53 -18.25 11.18
C SER A 80 -36.16 -17.95 12.63
N SER A 81 -36.24 -16.68 13.01
CA SER A 81 -35.83 -16.17 14.32
C SER A 81 -36.99 -16.05 15.31
N GLY A 82 -38.24 -16.08 14.83
CA GLY A 82 -39.42 -15.75 15.62
C GLY A 82 -39.53 -14.27 16.01
N GLN A 83 -38.61 -13.41 15.52
CA GLN A 83 -38.60 -12.00 15.84
C GLN A 83 -39.82 -11.27 15.26
N ARG A 84 -40.37 -10.36 16.04
CA ARG A 84 -41.55 -9.58 15.68
C ARG A 84 -41.14 -8.17 15.24
N PHE A 85 -41.65 -7.72 14.11
CA PHE A 85 -41.47 -6.36 13.61
C PHE A 85 -42.82 -5.67 13.49
N LEU A 86 -42.90 -4.48 14.07
CA LEU A 86 -44.06 -3.60 13.91
C LEU A 86 -44.03 -3.01 12.51
N ILE A 87 -45.19 -2.97 11.87
CA ILE A 87 -45.32 -2.48 10.50
C ILE A 87 -45.99 -1.12 10.52
N GLU A 88 -45.32 -0.11 9.98
CA GLU A 88 -45.82 1.27 9.85
C GLU A 88 -45.99 1.64 8.36
N GLY A 89 -47.04 2.42 8.04
CA GLY A 89 -47.25 2.96 6.69
C GLY A 89 -48.73 2.98 6.26
N SER A 90 -49.12 4.03 5.53
CA SER A 90 -50.50 4.29 5.11
C SER A 90 -51.09 3.29 4.11
N ASN A 91 -50.27 2.40 3.54
CA ASN A 91 -50.69 1.47 2.49
C ASN A 91 -50.96 0.04 2.99
N ILE A 92 -50.87 -0.21 4.30
CA ILE A 92 -50.99 -1.56 4.84
C ILE A 92 -52.45 -2.00 4.87
N ASP A 93 -53.37 -1.16 5.33
CA ASP A 93 -54.76 -1.58 5.58
C ASP A 93 -55.45 -2.08 4.31
N GLY A 94 -55.23 -1.42 3.15
CA GLY A 94 -55.81 -1.87 1.89
C GLY A 94 -55.20 -3.17 1.32
N THR A 95 -53.95 -3.49 1.66
CA THR A 95 -53.22 -4.64 1.10
C THR A 95 -53.23 -5.86 2.03
N ALA A 96 -53.20 -5.61 3.33
CA ALA A 96 -53.18 -6.64 4.38
C ALA A 96 -54.58 -7.22 4.64
N GLU A 97 -55.66 -6.46 4.47
CA GLU A 97 -57.02 -6.99 4.59
C GLU A 97 -57.37 -7.96 3.46
N SER A 98 -56.75 -7.82 2.29
CA SER A 98 -56.87 -8.77 1.17
C SER A 98 -55.91 -9.96 1.25
N ALA A 99 -54.89 -9.89 2.10
CA ALA A 99 -53.94 -10.99 2.28
C ALA A 99 -54.52 -11.98 3.31
N PRO A 100 -54.95 -13.19 2.91
CA PRO A 100 -55.34 -14.21 3.88
C PRO A 100 -54.19 -14.43 4.87
N GLN A 101 -54.52 -14.66 6.16
CA GLN A 101 -53.57 -14.98 7.22
C GLN A 101 -52.55 -16.01 6.69
N GLY A 102 -51.37 -15.52 6.34
CA GLY A 102 -50.52 -16.22 5.40
C GLY A 102 -49.15 -15.61 5.32
N HIS A 103 -48.25 -16.35 4.69
CA HIS A 103 -46.86 -15.96 4.58
C HIS A 103 -46.68 -14.81 3.58
N VAL A 104 -45.99 -13.78 4.03
CA VAL A 104 -45.71 -12.57 3.24
C VAL A 104 -44.23 -12.23 3.31
N GLU A 105 -43.75 -11.57 2.26
CA GLU A 105 -42.46 -10.91 2.22
C GLU A 105 -42.69 -9.40 2.30
N ILE A 106 -42.15 -8.76 3.33
CA ILE A 106 -42.21 -7.31 3.52
C ILE A 106 -40.81 -6.74 3.42
N SER A 107 -40.64 -5.71 2.58
CA SER A 107 -39.41 -4.92 2.52
C SER A 107 -39.69 -3.45 2.82
N GLY A 108 -38.81 -2.81 3.58
CA GLY A 108 -39.00 -1.43 3.98
C GLY A 108 -37.83 -0.81 4.74
N ASP A 109 -37.99 0.47 5.09
CA ASP A 109 -37.03 1.17 5.94
C ASP A 109 -37.10 0.64 7.37
N TRP A 110 -35.95 0.36 7.96
CA TRP A 110 -35.85 -0.31 9.26
C TRP A 110 -35.30 0.62 10.33
N LYS A 111 -35.97 0.67 11.49
CA LYS A 111 -35.52 1.43 12.67
C LYS A 111 -35.91 0.71 13.96
N THR A 112 -35.16 0.95 15.04
CA THR A 112 -35.58 0.64 16.41
C THR A 112 -36.32 1.84 16.98
N VAL A 113 -37.51 1.65 17.56
CA VAL A 113 -38.29 2.67 18.26
C VAL A 113 -38.37 2.31 19.75
N GLY A 114 -38.16 3.30 20.63
CA GLY A 114 -38.08 3.09 22.08
C GLY A 114 -36.65 2.78 22.55
N GLU A 115 -36.48 2.64 23.87
CA GLU A 115 -35.20 2.34 24.52
C GLU A 115 -35.36 1.20 25.54
N GLY A 116 -34.29 0.48 25.83
CA GLY A 116 -34.30 -0.58 26.85
C GLY A 116 -35.29 -1.72 26.53
N THR A 117 -36.07 -2.11 27.53
CA THR A 117 -37.03 -3.24 27.44
C THR A 117 -38.27 -2.92 26.62
N VAL A 118 -38.53 -1.66 26.29
CA VAL A 118 -39.65 -1.23 25.44
C VAL A 118 -39.23 -1.00 23.98
N ALA A 119 -37.95 -1.23 23.66
CA ALA A 119 -37.44 -1.11 22.30
C ALA A 119 -38.10 -2.16 21.38
N ARG A 120 -38.56 -1.71 20.22
CA ARG A 120 -39.18 -2.56 19.19
C ARG A 120 -38.63 -2.23 17.81
N GLU A 121 -38.51 -3.25 16.97
CA GLU A 121 -38.07 -3.09 15.60
C GLU A 121 -39.27 -2.77 14.71
N VAL A 122 -39.14 -1.73 13.89
CA VAL A 122 -40.21 -1.17 13.08
C VAL A 122 -39.79 -1.13 11.62
N ILE A 123 -40.68 -1.55 10.73
CA ILE A 123 -40.50 -1.53 9.27
C ILE A 123 -41.53 -0.57 8.67
N GLN A 124 -41.04 0.48 8.01
CA GLN A 124 -41.88 1.33 7.18
C GLN A 124 -41.98 0.73 5.78
N VAL A 125 -43.14 0.19 5.44
CA VAL A 125 -43.32 -0.67 4.26
C VAL A 125 -43.10 0.10 2.96
N ARG A 126 -42.26 -0.47 2.10
CA ARG A 126 -42.11 -0.04 0.69
C ARG A 126 -42.72 -1.04 -0.28
N SER A 127 -42.62 -2.34 0.03
CA SER A 127 -43.25 -3.40 -0.76
C SER A 127 -43.75 -4.52 0.14
N LEU A 128 -44.93 -5.03 -0.18
CA LEU A 128 -45.52 -6.22 0.40
C LEU A 128 -45.83 -7.19 -0.74
N LYS A 129 -45.31 -8.41 -0.65
CA LYS A 129 -45.59 -9.49 -1.61
C LYS A 129 -46.17 -10.67 -0.86
N GLN A 130 -47.24 -11.25 -1.39
CA GLN A 130 -47.75 -12.53 -0.91
C GLN A 130 -46.77 -13.62 -1.34
N ALA A 131 -46.26 -14.41 -0.38
CA ALA A 131 -45.34 -15.48 -0.70
C ALA A 131 -46.15 -16.63 -1.32
N PHE A 132 -46.15 -16.72 -2.64
CA PHE A 132 -46.67 -17.91 -3.32
C PHE A 132 -45.72 -19.06 -3.04
N PHE A 133 -46.14 -19.99 -2.19
CA PHE A 133 -45.48 -21.30 -2.07
C PHE A 133 -45.66 -22.04 -3.40
N SER A 134 -44.73 -21.85 -4.33
CA SER A 134 -44.51 -22.87 -5.33
C SER A 134 -43.80 -24.02 -4.64
N ASP A 135 -44.50 -25.14 -4.47
CA ASP A 135 -44.07 -26.37 -3.78
C ASP A 135 -42.93 -27.12 -4.51
N ARG A 136 -41.98 -26.39 -5.09
CA ARG A 136 -40.80 -26.95 -5.74
C ARG A 136 -39.65 -26.91 -4.76
N LYS A 137 -39.27 -28.11 -4.28
CA LYS A 137 -37.92 -28.42 -3.79
C LYS A 137 -36.90 -27.86 -4.77
N ARG A 138 -36.41 -26.66 -4.50
CA ARG A 138 -35.27 -26.04 -5.18
C ARG A 138 -34.27 -25.67 -4.10
N GLU A 139 -33.06 -26.11 -4.33
CA GLU A 139 -31.83 -25.78 -3.59
C GLU A 139 -31.76 -24.30 -3.21
N PRO A 140 -31.01 -23.95 -2.15
CA PRO A 140 -30.98 -22.59 -1.58
C PRO A 140 -30.34 -21.61 -2.58
N ASN A 141 -31.16 -21.09 -3.48
CA ASN A 141 -30.84 -19.92 -4.26
C ASN A 141 -30.94 -18.70 -3.34
N LEU A 142 -29.78 -18.09 -3.10
CA LEU A 142 -29.59 -16.80 -2.45
C LEU A 142 -30.51 -15.75 -3.11
N ASN A 143 -31.65 -15.50 -2.48
CA ASN A 143 -32.52 -14.38 -2.80
C ASN A 143 -31.95 -13.08 -2.23
N VAL A 144 -32.20 -12.02 -3.00
CA VAL A 144 -31.42 -10.79 -3.16
C VAL A 144 -32.21 -9.57 -2.62
N ILE A 145 -31.55 -8.40 -2.53
CA ILE A 145 -32.05 -7.00 -2.52
C ILE A 145 -32.31 -6.43 -1.08
N SER A 146 -31.83 -5.24 -0.64
CA SER A 146 -32.08 -3.88 -1.17
C SER A 146 -31.12 -2.79 -0.62
N ALA A 147 -30.81 -1.78 -1.44
CA ALA A 147 -29.88 -0.66 -1.16
C ALA A 147 -30.50 0.54 -0.43
N ALA A 148 -29.67 1.32 0.29
CA ALA A 148 -30.00 2.64 0.84
C ALA A 148 -29.24 3.75 0.07
N TYR A 149 -29.81 4.96 0.00
CA TYR A 149 -29.39 6.03 -0.92
C TYR A 149 -29.09 7.35 -0.20
N PHE A 150 -27.98 8.02 -0.59
CA PHE A 150 -27.67 9.41 -0.20
C PHE A 150 -27.09 10.18 -1.40
N LYS A 151 -27.35 11.50 -1.46
CA LYS A 151 -27.05 12.40 -2.61
C LYS A 151 -25.79 13.25 -2.36
N SER A 152 -24.97 13.44 -3.40
CA SER A 152 -23.98 14.53 -3.45
C SER A 152 -23.83 15.11 -4.87
N SER A 153 -23.60 16.41 -4.95
CA SER A 153 -23.47 17.23 -6.17
C SER A 153 -22.09 17.15 -6.86
N THR A 154 -22.10 17.27 -8.19
CA THR A 154 -20.99 17.07 -9.12
C THR A 154 -20.25 18.38 -9.47
N PRO A 155 -18.91 18.40 -9.56
CA PRO A 155 -18.16 19.44 -10.28
C PRO A 155 -17.72 18.99 -11.68
N LYS A 156 -17.63 19.97 -12.60
CA LYS A 156 -17.27 19.84 -14.03
C LYS A 156 -15.77 19.61 -14.27
N PRO A 157 -15.37 19.04 -15.44
CA PRO A 157 -13.98 18.69 -15.76
C PRO A 157 -13.20 19.86 -16.36
N PHE A 158 -11.88 19.88 -16.12
CA PHE A 158 -10.91 20.77 -16.77
C PHE A 158 -10.33 20.13 -18.03
N GLU A 159 -10.10 20.97 -19.03
CA GLU A 159 -9.61 20.67 -20.37
C GLU A 159 -8.10 20.45 -20.43
N SER A 160 -7.71 19.68 -21.43
CA SER A 160 -6.36 19.17 -21.74
C SER A 160 -5.49 20.18 -22.49
N ILE A 161 -4.18 20.17 -22.23
CA ILE A 161 -3.16 20.80 -23.08
C ILE A 161 -2.15 19.75 -23.55
N THR A 162 -1.88 19.74 -24.85
CA THR A 162 -0.96 18.86 -25.60
C THR A 162 0.48 19.40 -25.55
N PRO A 163 1.53 18.55 -25.69
CA PRO A 163 2.93 18.89 -25.44
C PRO A 163 3.75 19.05 -26.73
N LEU A 164 5.01 19.51 -26.63
CA LEU A 164 6.20 18.93 -27.30
C LEU A 164 7.45 19.81 -27.14
N VAL A 165 8.51 19.27 -26.52
CA VAL A 165 9.91 19.59 -26.82
C VAL A 165 10.74 18.30 -26.67
N VAL A 166 11.58 18.02 -27.66
CA VAL A 166 12.48 16.86 -27.76
C VAL A 166 13.81 17.18 -27.03
N PRO A 167 14.38 16.27 -26.21
CA PRO A 167 15.78 16.42 -25.81
C PRO A 167 16.70 15.22 -26.09
N GLU A 168 17.96 15.61 -26.30
CA GLU A 168 19.25 14.91 -26.45
C GLU A 168 19.55 13.70 -25.54
N PRO A 169 20.59 12.90 -25.85
CA PRO A 169 20.83 11.59 -25.23
C PRO A 169 21.19 11.68 -23.75
N ALA A 170 20.44 10.93 -22.96
CA ALA A 170 20.36 11.05 -21.51
C ALA A 170 21.60 10.55 -20.76
N ALA A 171 21.90 11.26 -19.67
CA ALA A 171 23.00 10.98 -18.77
C ALA A 171 22.69 9.77 -17.83
N PRO A 172 23.69 9.20 -17.10
CA PRO A 172 23.70 7.91 -16.30
C PRO A 172 23.76 7.70 -14.67
N ALA A 173 23.11 6.66 -14.03
CA ALA A 173 22.46 6.73 -12.64
C ALA A 173 22.77 5.81 -11.41
N ALA A 174 22.97 6.34 -10.17
CA ALA A 174 23.19 5.56 -8.92
C ALA A 174 21.93 4.99 -8.23
N PRO A 175 22.00 3.84 -7.53
CA PRO A 175 20.82 3.10 -7.08
C PRO A 175 19.90 3.81 -6.05
N ILE A 176 18.58 3.70 -6.25
CA ILE A 176 17.50 4.32 -5.45
C ILE A 176 16.88 3.34 -4.45
N ARG A 177 16.42 3.92 -3.34
CA ARG A 177 15.45 3.38 -2.38
C ARG A 177 14.46 4.48 -2.01
N VAL A 178 13.45 4.78 -2.83
CA VAL A 178 12.29 5.46 -2.24
C VAL A 178 11.66 4.47 -1.28
N THR A 179 11.52 4.87 -0.02
CA THR A 179 10.75 4.07 0.94
C THR A 179 9.26 4.35 0.81
N SER A 180 8.84 4.65 -0.43
CA SER A 180 7.52 5.14 -0.77
C SER A 180 6.50 4.21 -0.14
N PRO A 181 5.64 4.76 0.71
CA PRO A 181 4.69 3.98 1.46
C PRO A 181 3.41 3.74 0.63
N GLY A 182 3.52 3.72 -0.71
CA GLY A 182 2.51 3.19 -1.63
C GLY A 182 2.14 1.74 -1.31
N LEU A 183 3.01 1.03 -0.60
CA LEU A 183 2.68 -0.24 0.01
C LEU A 183 1.94 0.00 1.33
N THR A 184 0.65 -0.30 1.28
CA THR A 184 -0.31 -0.25 2.39
C THR A 184 0.30 -0.63 3.74
N VAL A 185 -0.10 0.09 4.79
CA VAL A 185 0.21 -0.28 6.18
C VAL A 185 -0.30 -1.71 6.43
N TYR A 186 0.62 -2.66 6.51
CA TYR A 186 0.35 -4.06 6.83
C TYR A 186 0.73 -4.35 8.27
N LYS A 187 0.19 -5.44 8.82
CA LYS A 187 0.63 -6.04 10.07
C LYS A 187 1.15 -7.43 9.70
N GLY A 188 2.33 -7.80 10.17
CA GLY A 188 2.96 -9.07 9.81
C GLY A 188 4.38 -8.89 9.26
N GLY A 189 4.86 -9.93 8.58
CA GLY A 189 6.19 -9.98 7.99
C GLY A 189 6.20 -9.60 6.51
N ALA A 190 7.37 -9.22 6.01
CA ALA A 190 7.62 -9.14 4.58
C ALA A 190 9.04 -9.57 4.23
N VAL A 191 9.20 -10.22 3.08
CA VAL A 191 10.50 -10.49 2.46
C VAL A 191 10.53 -9.81 1.10
N THR A 192 11.61 -9.08 0.82
CA THR A 192 11.78 -8.28 -0.39
C THR A 192 13.18 -8.47 -1.01
N PRO A 193 13.42 -9.50 -1.83
CA PRO A 193 14.61 -9.56 -2.66
C PRO A 193 14.56 -8.51 -3.77
N ARG A 194 15.67 -7.79 -3.95
CA ARG A 194 15.86 -6.84 -5.05
C ARG A 194 17.20 -7.07 -5.74
N LEU A 195 17.18 -7.24 -7.05
CA LEU A 195 18.35 -7.28 -7.91
C LEU A 195 18.57 -5.91 -8.55
N TYR A 196 19.78 -5.38 -8.41
CA TYR A 196 20.22 -4.17 -9.07
C TYR A 196 21.31 -4.52 -10.08
N LEU A 197 21.18 -4.02 -11.31
CA LEU A 197 22.19 -4.12 -12.35
C LEU A 197 22.69 -2.71 -12.65
N ILE A 198 23.87 -2.41 -12.14
CA ILE A 198 24.45 -1.07 -12.13
C ILE A 198 25.66 -1.07 -13.06
N LYS A 199 25.64 -0.23 -14.09
CA LYS A 199 26.83 0.05 -14.90
C LYS A 199 27.42 1.36 -14.39
N GLN A 200 28.74 1.50 -14.28
CA GLN A 200 29.43 2.75 -13.92
C GLN A 200 30.70 2.91 -14.76
N HIS A 201 31.25 4.12 -14.81
CA HIS A 201 32.57 4.40 -15.38
C HIS A 201 33.32 5.52 -14.65
N LEU A 202 34.63 5.57 -14.87
CA LEU A 202 35.48 6.72 -14.58
C LEU A 202 36.68 6.74 -15.53
N GLY A 203 36.69 7.67 -16.50
CA GLY A 203 37.70 7.67 -17.56
C GLY A 203 37.60 6.38 -18.38
N THR A 204 38.68 5.60 -18.45
CA THR A 204 38.72 4.30 -19.13
C THR A 204 38.33 3.12 -18.24
N LEU A 205 38.05 3.36 -16.96
CA LEU A 205 37.59 2.32 -16.03
C LEU A 205 36.09 2.11 -16.21
N ASP A 206 35.72 0.92 -16.64
CA ASP A 206 34.35 0.44 -16.78
C ASP A 206 34.01 -0.51 -15.64
N VAL A 207 32.84 -0.34 -15.00
CA VAL A 207 32.41 -1.15 -13.86
C VAL A 207 30.99 -1.66 -14.09
N ASN A 208 30.76 -2.95 -13.87
CA ASN A 208 29.43 -3.55 -13.83
C ASN A 208 29.23 -4.18 -12.45
N ARG A 209 28.19 -3.77 -11.75
CA ARG A 209 27.83 -4.28 -10.43
C ARG A 209 26.46 -4.93 -10.47
N GLN A 210 26.40 -6.15 -9.98
CA GLN A 210 25.17 -6.88 -9.70
C GLN A 210 25.02 -6.90 -8.18
N LEU A 211 23.91 -6.39 -7.66
CA LEU A 211 23.65 -6.35 -6.22
C LEU A 211 22.32 -7.01 -5.93
N LEU A 212 22.33 -8.11 -5.18
CA LEU A 212 21.15 -8.70 -4.58
C LEU A 212 20.99 -8.15 -3.17
N ASN A 213 19.95 -7.38 -2.91
CA ASN A 213 19.61 -6.89 -1.57
C ASN A 213 18.39 -7.64 -1.06
N LEU A 214 18.56 -8.44 -0.01
CA LEU A 214 17.45 -9.12 0.67
C LEU A 214 17.00 -8.26 1.85
N SER A 215 15.78 -7.75 1.79
CA SER A 215 15.13 -7.09 2.92
C SER A 215 14.15 -8.03 3.62
N ILE A 216 14.22 -8.08 4.95
CA ILE A 216 13.28 -8.80 5.81
C ILE A 216 12.72 -7.79 6.80
N SER A 217 11.40 -7.64 6.87
CA SER A 217 10.78 -6.68 7.78
C SER A 217 9.60 -7.25 8.55
N TYR A 218 9.36 -6.68 9.72
CA TYR A 218 8.26 -7.04 10.61
C TYR A 218 7.55 -5.79 11.11
N THR A 219 6.22 -5.78 11.00
CA THR A 219 5.37 -4.65 11.38
C THR A 219 4.40 -5.10 12.48
N PRO A 220 4.79 -5.02 13.77
CA PRO A 220 3.94 -5.46 14.89
C PRO A 220 2.70 -4.60 15.06
N SER A 221 2.77 -3.33 14.65
CA SER A 221 1.66 -2.38 14.72
C SER A 221 1.63 -1.48 13.49
N PRO A 222 0.49 -0.83 13.18
CA PRO A 222 0.42 0.15 12.10
C PRO A 222 1.44 1.30 12.19
N ARG A 223 2.03 1.55 13.36
CA ARG A 223 2.97 2.65 13.60
C ARG A 223 4.43 2.23 13.51
N LEU A 224 4.78 1.00 13.88
CA LEU A 224 6.17 0.56 14.01
C LEU A 224 6.49 -0.55 13.01
N GLN A 225 7.59 -0.42 12.29
CA GLN A 225 8.17 -1.45 11.45
C GLN A 225 9.67 -1.55 11.72
N VAL A 226 10.18 -2.77 11.81
CA VAL A 226 11.62 -3.07 11.92
C VAL A 226 12.01 -3.82 10.65
N GLU A 227 13.19 -3.52 10.11
CA GLU A 227 13.66 -4.08 8.84
C GLU A 227 15.17 -4.36 8.89
N LEU A 228 15.57 -5.52 8.37
CA LEU A 228 16.96 -5.94 8.18
C LEU A 228 17.24 -6.04 6.69
N GLU A 229 18.37 -5.51 6.25
CA GLU A 229 18.78 -5.50 4.85
C GLU A 229 20.15 -6.15 4.69
N LEU A 230 20.23 -7.11 3.76
CA LEU A 230 21.39 -7.96 3.53
C LEU A 230 21.83 -7.81 2.05
N PRO A 231 22.77 -6.90 1.76
CA PRO A 231 23.29 -6.72 0.41
C PRO A 231 24.39 -7.73 0.09
N VAL A 232 24.29 -8.42 -1.04
CA VAL A 232 25.35 -9.26 -1.63
C VAL A 232 25.65 -8.72 -3.01
N SER A 233 26.90 -8.41 -3.30
CA SER A 233 27.27 -7.84 -4.60
C SER A 233 28.36 -8.64 -5.31
N HIS A 234 28.31 -8.58 -6.63
CA HIS A 234 29.36 -8.99 -7.54
C HIS A 234 29.70 -7.79 -8.43
N THR A 235 30.95 -7.34 -8.39
CA THR A 235 31.46 -6.20 -9.15
C THR A 235 32.51 -6.70 -10.13
N SER A 236 32.28 -6.53 -11.43
CA SER A 236 33.30 -6.72 -12.46
C SER A 236 33.77 -5.38 -13.00
N PHE A 237 35.04 -5.30 -13.37
CA PHE A 237 35.63 -4.09 -13.90
C PHE A 237 36.61 -4.39 -15.03
N ARG A 238 36.73 -3.43 -15.95
CA ARG A 238 37.62 -3.46 -17.11
C ARG A 238 38.35 -2.12 -17.20
N ASN A 239 39.64 -2.16 -17.53
CA ASN A 239 40.43 -0.96 -17.78
C ASN A 239 41.22 -1.15 -19.08
N SER A 240 41.86 -0.08 -19.56
CA SER A 240 42.67 -0.10 -20.78
C SER A 240 44.02 -0.83 -20.65
N VAL A 241 44.36 -1.35 -19.46
CA VAL A 241 45.68 -1.92 -19.15
C VAL A 241 45.66 -3.45 -19.14
N SER A 242 44.52 -4.05 -18.78
CA SER A 242 44.34 -5.50 -18.71
C SER A 242 43.28 -5.93 -19.73
N ALA A 243 43.67 -6.77 -20.70
CA ALA A 243 42.73 -7.33 -21.69
C ALA A 243 41.65 -8.26 -21.06
N GLY A 244 41.85 -8.69 -19.81
CA GLY A 244 40.92 -9.51 -19.04
C GLY A 244 39.95 -8.69 -18.19
N SER A 245 38.73 -9.20 -18.02
CA SER A 245 37.77 -8.68 -17.03
C SER A 245 38.12 -9.26 -15.66
N GLU A 246 38.44 -8.40 -14.70
CA GLU A 246 38.58 -8.81 -13.30
C GLU A 246 37.22 -8.65 -12.57
N SER A 247 37.02 -9.41 -11.49
CA SER A 247 35.82 -9.32 -10.67
C SER A 247 36.09 -9.59 -9.20
N GLY A 248 35.19 -9.09 -8.36
CA GLY A 248 35.13 -9.39 -6.93
C GLY A 248 33.69 -9.58 -6.48
N SER A 249 33.45 -10.48 -5.54
CA SER A 249 32.15 -10.67 -4.90
C SER A 249 32.26 -10.57 -3.39
N GLY A 250 31.16 -10.20 -2.75
CA GLY A 250 31.14 -10.14 -1.30
C GLY A 250 29.83 -9.61 -0.75
N LEU A 251 29.60 -9.92 0.52
CA LEU A 251 28.59 -9.29 1.33
C LEU A 251 28.94 -7.79 1.48
N GLY A 252 27.94 -6.93 1.36
CA GLY A 252 28.03 -5.52 1.75
C GLY A 252 27.74 -5.34 3.23
N ASN A 253 27.57 -4.09 3.64
CA ASN A 253 27.22 -3.77 5.01
C ASN A 253 25.75 -4.10 5.30
N VAL A 254 25.51 -4.84 6.38
CA VAL A 254 24.16 -5.15 6.87
C VAL A 254 23.53 -3.90 7.45
N THR A 255 22.27 -3.62 7.11
CA THR A 255 21.56 -2.45 7.63
C THR A 255 20.35 -2.85 8.46
N LEU A 256 20.24 -2.30 9.67
CA LEU A 256 19.06 -2.42 10.52
C LEU A 256 18.28 -1.11 10.50
N TRP A 257 16.98 -1.17 10.29
CA TRP A 257 16.07 -0.03 10.24
C TRP A 257 14.93 -0.16 11.24
N SER A 258 14.51 0.97 11.79
CA SER A 258 13.26 1.15 12.51
C SER A 258 12.49 2.31 11.91
N LYS A 259 11.20 2.10 11.60
CA LYS A 259 10.30 3.09 11.02
C LYS A 259 9.15 3.36 11.99
N TYR A 260 8.97 4.62 12.35
CA TYR A 260 7.85 5.10 13.15
C TYR A 260 6.95 6.03 12.34
N ARG A 261 5.70 5.61 12.09
CA ARG A 261 4.66 6.44 11.47
C ARG A 261 3.97 7.26 12.55
N PHE A 262 4.32 8.55 12.62
CA PHE A 262 3.74 9.49 13.58
C PHE A 262 2.44 10.11 13.08
N PHE A 263 2.19 10.12 11.77
CA PHE A 263 0.98 10.66 11.18
C PHE A 263 0.36 9.68 10.18
N ARG A 264 -0.97 9.53 10.27
CA ARG A 264 -1.76 8.82 9.26
C ARG A 264 -3.19 9.34 9.24
N LYS A 265 -3.71 9.64 8.04
CA LYS A 265 -5.11 9.97 7.81
C LYS A 265 -5.64 9.21 6.61
N VAL A 266 -6.49 8.23 6.88
CA VAL A 266 -7.13 7.42 5.83
C VAL A 266 -8.37 8.13 5.31
N LYS A 267 -8.56 8.13 3.99
CA LYS A 267 -9.75 8.63 3.30
C LYS A 267 -10.30 7.55 2.37
N THR A 268 -11.54 7.72 1.92
CA THR A 268 -12.08 6.91 0.83
C THR A 268 -11.23 7.17 -0.42
N TYR A 269 -10.59 6.14 -0.96
CA TYR A 269 -9.66 6.21 -2.10
C TYR A 269 -8.39 7.04 -1.86
N GLY A 270 -7.91 7.10 -0.62
CA GLY A 270 -6.65 7.77 -0.33
C GLY A 270 -6.10 7.47 1.06
N ASP A 271 -4.81 7.69 1.22
CA ASP A 271 -4.14 7.66 2.52
C ASP A 271 -3.13 8.80 2.53
N ARG A 272 -2.92 9.43 3.69
CA ARG A 272 -1.84 10.40 3.89
C ARG A 272 -1.06 9.94 5.09
N GLN A 273 0.24 9.86 4.98
CA GLN A 273 1.08 9.37 6.07
C GLN A 273 2.42 10.10 6.11
N ALA A 274 2.95 10.23 7.32
CA ALA A 274 4.31 10.69 7.53
C ALA A 274 4.99 9.77 8.54
N ALA A 275 6.29 9.55 8.32
CA ALA A 275 7.10 8.65 9.11
C ALA A 275 8.51 9.20 9.28
N ILE A 276 9.15 8.78 10.36
CA ILE A 276 10.58 8.90 10.55
C ILE A 276 11.19 7.50 10.59
N ARG A 277 12.40 7.36 10.06
CA ARG A 277 13.17 6.13 10.00
C ARG A 277 14.56 6.40 10.57
N PHE A 278 15.02 5.46 11.38
CA PHE A 278 16.38 5.43 11.91
C PHE A 278 17.03 4.14 11.46
N GLY A 279 18.25 4.23 10.96
CA GLY A 279 18.99 3.10 10.42
C GLY A 279 20.41 3.03 10.96
N PHE A 280 20.94 1.82 11.03
CA PHE A 280 22.34 1.54 11.34
C PHE A 280 22.90 0.60 10.28
N GLU A 281 23.80 1.11 9.45
CA GLU A 281 24.64 0.30 8.55
C GLU A 281 25.87 -0.17 9.33
N LEU A 282 25.98 -1.48 9.51
CA LEU A 282 27.02 -2.13 10.29
C LEU A 282 28.23 -2.50 9.40
N PRO A 283 29.47 -2.39 9.88
CA PRO A 283 30.69 -2.63 9.11
C PRO A 283 30.98 -4.12 8.88
N THR A 284 30.04 -4.86 8.29
CA THR A 284 30.10 -6.32 8.10
C THR A 284 30.60 -6.72 6.73
N GLY A 285 30.58 -5.83 5.74
CA GLY A 285 30.87 -6.18 4.36
C GLY A 285 32.35 -6.44 4.08
N ASN A 286 32.65 -7.02 2.93
CA ASN A 286 34.01 -7.22 2.46
C ASN A 286 34.67 -5.86 2.15
N LYS A 287 35.87 -5.65 2.68
CA LYS A 287 36.65 -4.41 2.59
C LYS A 287 37.84 -4.50 1.62
N ASP A 288 38.07 -5.67 1.03
CA ASP A 288 39.29 -5.93 0.27
C ASP A 288 39.16 -5.33 -1.13
N ALA A 289 39.84 -4.21 -1.33
CA ALA A 289 39.87 -3.49 -2.60
C ALA A 289 40.91 -4.08 -3.55
N PRO A 290 40.69 -3.98 -4.87
CA PRO A 290 41.71 -4.35 -5.85
C PRO A 290 43.01 -3.57 -5.64
N THR A 291 44.13 -4.25 -5.89
CA THR A 291 45.48 -3.68 -5.85
C THR A 291 45.73 -2.77 -7.05
N GLN A 292 46.81 -1.98 -7.00
CA GLN A 292 47.23 -1.15 -8.14
C GLN A 292 47.58 -1.98 -9.38
N ALA A 293 48.12 -3.19 -9.19
CA ALA A 293 48.48 -4.11 -10.28
C ALA A 293 47.25 -4.67 -11.00
N GLN A 294 46.16 -4.88 -10.25
CA GLN A 294 44.86 -5.32 -10.75
C GLN A 294 44.10 -4.19 -11.45
N VAL A 295 44.07 -3.00 -10.84
CA VAL A 295 43.37 -1.84 -11.37
C VAL A 295 44.27 -0.60 -11.32
N ASN A 296 44.65 -0.11 -12.50
CA ASN A 296 45.37 1.17 -12.62
C ASN A 296 44.42 2.37 -12.41
N ALA A 297 43.97 2.57 -11.18
CA ALA A 297 43.16 3.72 -10.76
C ALA A 297 43.63 4.20 -9.39
N PRO A 298 43.41 5.47 -8.99
CA PRO A 298 43.78 5.97 -7.66
C PRO A 298 43.19 5.12 -6.52
N ALA A 299 43.86 5.06 -5.37
CA ALA A 299 43.45 4.21 -4.25
C ALA A 299 42.00 4.45 -3.81
N PHE A 300 41.56 5.72 -3.77
CA PHE A 300 40.18 6.06 -3.44
C PHE A 300 39.15 5.51 -4.44
N VAL A 301 39.51 5.42 -5.73
CA VAL A 301 38.65 4.83 -6.77
C VAL A 301 38.58 3.31 -6.61
N ARG A 302 39.72 2.65 -6.36
CA ARG A 302 39.74 1.19 -6.13
C ARG A 302 38.90 0.78 -4.92
N GLN A 303 38.92 1.59 -3.86
CA GLN A 303 38.08 1.35 -2.68
C GLN A 303 36.57 1.39 -2.99
N GLN A 304 36.12 2.21 -3.95
CA GLN A 304 34.71 2.23 -4.39
C GLN A 304 34.27 0.97 -5.13
N LEU A 305 35.22 0.12 -5.58
CA LEU A 305 34.92 -1.16 -6.20
C LEU A 305 34.51 -2.24 -5.18
N THR A 306 34.78 -2.00 -3.90
CA THR A 306 34.34 -2.86 -2.79
C THR A 306 32.82 -2.76 -2.58
N PRO A 307 32.19 -3.75 -1.91
CA PRO A 307 30.78 -3.70 -1.55
C PRO A 307 30.45 -2.77 -0.38
N ILE A 308 31.42 -2.01 0.15
CA ILE A 308 31.25 -1.14 1.32
C ILE A 308 31.55 0.33 0.99
N ASN A 309 30.94 1.25 1.74
CA ASN A 309 31.15 2.70 1.60
C ASN A 309 31.90 3.32 2.80
N GLY A 310 32.39 2.49 3.72
CA GLY A 310 33.05 2.92 4.95
C GLY A 310 32.77 1.97 6.11
N GLY A 311 32.79 2.53 7.32
CA GLY A 311 32.51 1.83 8.57
C GLY A 311 31.05 1.86 8.98
N PHE A 312 30.84 2.02 10.29
CA PHE A 312 29.52 2.22 10.86
C PHE A 312 28.88 3.49 10.31
N SER A 313 27.62 3.42 9.92
CA SER A 313 26.92 4.59 9.38
C SER A 313 25.50 4.69 9.96
N PRO A 314 25.19 5.70 10.80
CA PRO A 314 23.82 5.97 11.18
C PRO A 314 23.07 6.73 10.07
N HIS A 315 21.80 6.37 9.92
CA HIS A 315 20.87 6.95 8.96
C HIS A 315 19.69 7.59 9.69
N ILE A 316 19.24 8.74 9.18
CA ILE A 316 17.98 9.36 9.56
C ILE A 316 17.21 9.69 8.29
N ASP A 317 15.95 9.29 8.22
CA ASP A 317 15.12 9.44 7.03
C ASP A 317 13.70 9.89 7.42
N ILE A 318 13.20 10.95 6.79
CA ILE A 318 11.84 11.47 7.00
C ILE A 318 11.08 11.27 5.70
N ALA A 319 9.92 10.61 5.78
CA ALA A 319 9.12 10.27 4.62
C ALA A 319 7.69 10.80 4.75
N PHE A 320 7.12 11.24 3.64
CA PHE A 320 5.71 11.60 3.51
C PHE A 320 5.11 10.92 2.28
N SER A 321 3.83 10.57 2.36
CA SER A 321 3.08 10.25 1.15
C SER A 321 1.61 10.62 1.23
N GLN A 322 1.02 10.73 0.05
CA GLN A 322 -0.38 10.97 -0.18
C GLN A 322 -0.86 10.17 -1.39
N ALA A 323 -1.80 9.26 -1.15
CA ALA A 323 -2.61 8.63 -2.18
C ALA A 323 -3.95 9.35 -2.32
N GLY A 324 -4.42 9.52 -3.54
CA GLY A 324 -5.72 10.09 -3.88
C GLY A 324 -6.19 9.66 -5.27
N GLY A 325 -7.34 8.99 -5.33
CA GLY A 325 -7.89 8.48 -6.59
C GLY A 325 -6.97 7.43 -7.21
N ARG A 326 -6.42 7.72 -8.38
CA ARG A 326 -5.46 6.85 -9.09
C ARG A 326 -4.01 7.28 -8.92
N PHE A 327 -3.74 8.38 -8.23
CA PHE A 327 -2.40 8.92 -8.05
C PHE A 327 -1.90 8.70 -6.63
N ILE A 328 -0.61 8.41 -6.52
CA ILE A 328 0.11 8.33 -5.27
C ILE A 328 1.35 9.20 -5.44
N PHE A 329 1.57 10.09 -4.48
CA PHE A 329 2.74 10.94 -4.42
C PHE A 329 3.46 10.65 -3.11
N GLY A 330 4.76 10.40 -3.19
CA GLY A 330 5.60 10.17 -2.05
C GLY A 330 6.92 10.90 -2.17
N GLY A 331 7.59 11.00 -1.04
CA GLY A 331 8.97 11.43 -1.01
C GLY A 331 9.59 11.28 0.36
N ASN A 332 10.90 11.25 0.38
CA ASN A 332 11.67 11.13 1.60
C ASN A 332 13.00 11.90 1.51
N ALA A 333 13.50 12.31 2.67
CA ALA A 333 14.78 13.00 2.82
C ALA A 333 15.62 12.25 3.85
N GLU A 334 16.78 11.79 3.44
CA GLU A 334 17.69 10.94 4.20
C GLU A 334 19.06 11.61 4.39
N GLY A 335 19.59 11.54 5.61
CA GLY A 335 20.96 11.87 5.94
C GLY A 335 21.73 10.63 6.38
N ILE A 336 22.91 10.42 5.81
CA ILE A 336 23.80 9.29 6.10
C ILE A 336 25.13 9.84 6.60
N LEU A 337 25.44 9.57 7.86
CA LEU A 337 26.74 9.86 8.43
C LEU A 337 27.58 8.60 8.35
N ARG A 338 28.82 8.67 7.86
CA ARG A 338 29.69 7.50 7.72
C ARG A 338 30.88 7.66 8.63
N THR A 339 31.36 6.56 9.22
CA THR A 339 32.69 6.49 9.83
C THR A 339 33.67 5.80 8.89
N GLU A 340 34.96 5.88 9.22
CA GLU A 340 36.03 5.27 8.43
C GLU A 340 36.25 3.82 8.85
N ARG A 341 36.57 2.96 7.88
CA ARG A 341 36.94 1.56 8.11
C ARG A 341 38.07 1.19 7.18
N ALA A 342 39.10 0.55 7.74
CA ALA A 342 40.29 0.15 6.99
C ALA A 342 40.89 1.29 6.16
N GLY A 343 40.90 2.50 6.73
CA GLY A 343 41.44 3.68 6.05
C GLY A 343 40.54 4.21 4.92
N PHE A 344 39.29 3.79 4.77
CA PHE A 344 38.41 4.27 3.71
C PHE A 344 37.05 4.72 4.23
N ARG A 345 36.56 5.82 3.65
CA ARG A 345 35.22 6.34 3.86
C ARG A 345 34.73 7.16 2.67
N MET A 346 33.57 6.81 2.12
CA MET A 346 32.83 7.73 1.24
C MET A 346 32.27 8.91 2.03
N GLY A 347 32.09 10.04 1.34
CA GLY A 347 31.48 11.23 1.92
C GLY A 347 30.17 10.97 2.66
N HIS A 348 29.85 11.86 3.59
CA HIS A 348 28.50 11.91 4.15
C HIS A 348 27.51 12.18 3.03
N GLU A 349 26.32 11.61 3.12
CA GLU A 349 25.34 11.68 2.04
C GLU A 349 24.04 12.32 2.50
N LYS A 350 23.50 13.19 1.65
CA LYS A 350 22.15 13.70 1.74
C LYS A 350 21.42 13.19 0.51
N ARG A 351 20.26 12.60 0.72
CA ARG A 351 19.42 12.07 -0.35
C ARG A 351 18.02 12.63 -0.22
N VAL A 352 17.46 13.09 -1.31
CA VAL A 352 16.05 13.47 -1.41
C VAL A 352 15.46 12.70 -2.56
N SER A 353 14.45 11.89 -2.29
CA SER A 353 13.79 11.07 -3.30
C SER A 353 12.31 11.40 -3.34
N THR A 354 11.73 11.41 -4.53
CA THR A 354 10.29 11.57 -4.75
C THR A 354 9.78 10.46 -5.64
N ASP A 355 8.53 10.08 -5.47
CA ASP A 355 7.86 9.12 -6.32
C ASP A 355 6.46 9.63 -6.70
N THR A 356 6.09 9.38 -7.94
CA THR A 356 4.73 9.55 -8.42
C THR A 356 4.29 8.23 -9.03
N GLU A 357 3.23 7.65 -8.49
CA GLU A 357 2.64 6.42 -8.98
C GLU A 357 1.26 6.71 -9.56
N TYR A 358 0.95 6.08 -10.69
CA TYR A 358 -0.37 6.07 -11.28
C TYR A 358 -0.88 4.63 -11.40
N VAL A 359 -2.02 4.35 -10.77
CA VAL A 359 -2.72 3.06 -10.93
C VAL A 359 -3.23 3.00 -12.38
N LEU A 360 -2.60 2.19 -13.22
CA LEU A 360 -3.00 1.98 -14.62
C LEU A 360 -4.13 0.96 -14.74
N LEU A 361 -4.04 -0.14 -13.98
CA LEU A 361 -5.04 -1.20 -13.93
C LEU A 361 -5.36 -1.58 -12.47
N PRO A 362 -6.56 -2.14 -12.20
CA PRO A 362 -7.71 -2.20 -13.10
C PRO A 362 -8.38 -0.82 -13.25
N ARG A 363 -9.09 -0.60 -14.37
CA ARG A 363 -9.85 0.65 -14.58
C ARG A 363 -11.07 0.73 -13.66
N LYS A 364 -11.73 -0.40 -13.42
CA LYS A 364 -12.83 -0.57 -12.47
C LYS A 364 -12.32 -1.41 -11.31
N TYR A 365 -12.32 -0.83 -10.11
CA TYR A 365 -11.80 -1.49 -8.93
C TYR A 365 -12.91 -2.31 -8.26
N GLN A 366 -12.84 -3.64 -8.38
CA GLN A 366 -13.82 -4.56 -7.80
C GLN A 366 -13.29 -5.23 -6.53
N ALA A 367 -12.03 -5.66 -6.56
CA ALA A 367 -11.33 -6.30 -5.46
C ALA A 367 -9.85 -5.86 -5.45
N PRO A 368 -9.17 -5.96 -4.29
CA PRO A 368 -7.73 -5.77 -4.23
C PRO A 368 -6.96 -6.86 -4.97
N GLY A 369 -5.84 -6.49 -5.58
CA GLY A 369 -5.04 -7.34 -6.46
C GLY A 369 -5.18 -6.97 -7.93
N HIS A 370 -4.24 -7.47 -8.73
CA HIS A 370 -4.08 -7.18 -10.14
C HIS A 370 -3.86 -5.70 -10.47
N GLU A 371 -3.38 -4.92 -9.51
CA GLU A 371 -3.06 -3.52 -9.75
C GLU A 371 -1.72 -3.38 -10.49
N LEU A 372 -1.74 -2.68 -11.62
CA LEU A 372 -0.55 -2.27 -12.34
C LEU A 372 -0.34 -0.78 -12.09
N PHE A 373 0.83 -0.41 -11.60
CA PHE A 373 1.25 0.95 -11.32
C PHE A 373 2.31 1.37 -12.34
N LEU A 374 2.16 2.56 -12.91
CA LEU A 374 3.24 3.28 -13.56
C LEU A 374 3.92 4.13 -12.48
N ILE A 375 5.23 4.07 -12.39
CA ILE A 375 6.00 4.79 -11.37
C ILE A 375 6.97 5.73 -12.09
N LEU A 376 7.08 6.95 -11.59
CA LEU A 376 8.16 7.87 -11.93
C LEU A 376 8.82 8.33 -10.63
N GLU A 377 10.06 7.88 -10.42
CA GLU A 377 10.87 8.28 -9.28
C GLU A 377 11.86 9.36 -9.70
N THR A 378 12.16 10.27 -8.77
CA THR A 378 13.31 11.16 -8.89
C THR A 378 14.17 11.05 -7.64
N THR A 379 15.47 11.27 -7.76
CA THR A 379 16.37 11.24 -6.61
C THR A 379 17.52 12.20 -6.78
N PHE A 380 17.63 13.13 -5.84
CA PHE A 380 18.79 13.98 -5.63
C PHE A 380 19.72 13.32 -4.61
N VAL A 381 21.01 13.28 -4.92
CA VAL A 381 22.06 12.80 -4.01
C VAL A 381 23.19 13.82 -3.96
N HIS A 382 23.57 14.22 -2.76
CA HIS A 382 24.81 14.97 -2.53
C HIS A 382 25.71 14.17 -1.59
N ARG A 383 26.95 13.93 -2.01
CA ARG A 383 28.02 13.31 -1.23
C ARG A 383 29.12 14.31 -0.96
N SER A 384 29.45 14.49 0.32
CA SER A 384 30.56 15.34 0.76
C SER A 384 31.91 14.74 0.38
N THR A 385 33.00 15.42 0.73
CA THR A 385 34.36 14.89 0.59
C THR A 385 34.51 13.58 1.38
N GLY A 386 35.02 12.55 0.72
CA GLY A 386 35.43 11.28 1.34
C GLY A 386 36.80 11.37 2.01
N ARG A 387 37.22 10.26 2.63
CA ARG A 387 38.51 10.15 3.30
C ARG A 387 39.24 8.87 2.91
N LEU A 388 40.56 8.97 2.91
CA LEU A 388 41.48 7.85 2.78
C LEU A 388 42.61 8.01 3.80
N ASN A 389 42.82 7.00 4.65
CA ASN A 389 43.81 6.96 5.74
C ASN A 389 43.73 8.20 6.64
N GLY A 390 42.51 8.57 7.04
CA GLY A 390 42.27 9.74 7.86
C GLY A 390 42.48 11.08 7.15
N LEU A 391 42.74 11.12 5.84
CA LEU A 391 42.92 12.36 5.09
C LEU A 391 41.72 12.64 4.16
N PRO A 392 41.24 13.89 4.06
CA PRO A 392 40.23 14.26 3.08
C PRO A 392 40.78 14.09 1.65
N VAL A 393 39.97 13.50 0.76
CA VAL A 393 40.38 13.26 -0.63
C VAL A 393 39.76 14.33 -1.54
N SER A 394 40.56 15.25 -2.05
CA SER A 394 40.08 16.25 -3.02
C SER A 394 39.52 15.57 -4.28
N GLY A 395 38.42 16.09 -4.84
CA GLY A 395 37.78 15.51 -6.02
C GLY A 395 36.90 14.27 -5.76
N SER A 396 36.60 13.96 -4.50
CA SER A 396 35.70 12.85 -4.10
C SER A 396 34.24 13.28 -3.82
N THR A 397 33.91 14.56 -3.99
CA THR A 397 32.55 15.11 -3.82
C THR A 397 31.67 14.76 -5.02
N SER A 398 30.37 14.55 -4.79
CA SER A 398 29.40 14.41 -5.88
C SER A 398 28.06 15.05 -5.58
N THR A 399 27.41 15.57 -6.62
CA THR A 399 26.01 16.00 -6.61
C THR A 399 25.35 15.48 -7.87
N GLU A 400 24.31 14.68 -7.72
CA GLU A 400 23.72 13.91 -8.80
C GLU A 400 22.19 13.94 -8.68
N TYR A 401 21.49 13.99 -9.80
CA TYR A 401 20.03 13.97 -9.85
C TYR A 401 19.56 12.91 -10.86
N TYR A 402 18.65 12.06 -10.42
CA TYR A 402 18.16 10.88 -11.12
C TYR A 402 16.68 10.89 -11.39
N VAL A 403 16.29 10.19 -12.46
CA VAL A 403 14.92 9.85 -12.83
C VAL A 403 14.85 8.33 -13.06
N ALA A 404 13.77 7.72 -12.60
CA ALA A 404 13.53 6.29 -12.73
C ALA A 404 12.06 6.02 -13.12
N PRO A 405 11.73 5.89 -14.41
CA PRO A 405 10.49 5.23 -14.80
C PRO A 405 10.50 3.77 -14.34
N GLY A 406 9.34 3.31 -13.85
CA GLY A 406 9.17 1.95 -13.36
C GLY A 406 7.75 1.44 -13.51
N LEU A 407 7.61 0.14 -13.29
CA LEU A 407 6.36 -0.58 -13.22
C LEU A 407 6.31 -1.37 -11.92
N GLN A 408 5.14 -1.43 -11.31
CA GLN A 408 4.87 -2.31 -10.20
C GLN A 408 3.56 -3.04 -10.45
N TYR A 409 3.54 -4.35 -10.23
CA TYR A 409 2.36 -5.19 -10.38
C TYR A 409 2.06 -5.91 -9.08
N ALA A 410 0.96 -5.54 -8.43
CA ALA A 410 0.44 -6.23 -7.26
C ALA A 410 -0.47 -7.36 -7.72
N ALA A 411 0.10 -8.55 -7.99
CA ALA A 411 -0.67 -9.67 -8.54
C ALA A 411 -1.79 -10.13 -7.60
N VAL A 412 -1.50 -10.18 -6.30
CA VAL A 412 -2.44 -10.47 -5.21
C VAL A 412 -2.10 -9.56 -4.02
N PRO A 413 -2.96 -9.40 -3.01
CA PRO A 413 -2.74 -8.44 -1.91
C PRO A 413 -1.43 -8.61 -1.12
N ARG A 414 -0.74 -9.74 -1.28
CA ARG A 414 0.50 -10.09 -0.57
C ARG A 414 1.71 -10.28 -1.48
N PHE A 415 1.58 -10.07 -2.78
CA PHE A 415 2.64 -10.36 -3.74
C PHE A 415 2.75 -9.25 -4.77
N VAL A 416 3.91 -8.63 -4.81
CA VAL A 416 4.22 -7.50 -5.68
C VAL A 416 5.50 -7.80 -6.45
N ILE A 417 5.48 -7.54 -7.75
CA ILE A 417 6.68 -7.52 -8.60
C ILE A 417 6.92 -6.07 -9.00
N GLU A 418 8.16 -5.62 -8.95
CA GLU A 418 8.55 -4.27 -9.34
C GLU A 418 9.76 -4.30 -10.28
N GLY A 419 9.85 -3.30 -11.15
CA GLY A 419 11.03 -3.06 -11.94
C GLY A 419 11.12 -1.60 -12.35
N SER A 420 12.34 -1.06 -12.38
CA SER A 420 12.58 0.31 -12.82
C SER A 420 13.90 0.44 -13.57
N PHE A 421 13.95 1.43 -14.46
CA PHE A 421 15.15 1.79 -15.20
C PHE A 421 15.52 3.21 -14.83
N GLN A 422 16.68 3.38 -14.22
CA GLN A 422 17.14 4.64 -13.69
C GLN A 422 18.29 5.22 -14.52
N PHE A 423 18.24 6.54 -14.72
CA PHE A 423 19.25 7.36 -15.40
C PHE A 423 19.19 8.82 -14.83
N PRO A 424 20.28 9.58 -14.72
CA PRO A 424 20.39 10.94 -14.27
C PRO A 424 20.03 11.89 -15.37
N VAL A 425 19.78 13.05 -14.86
CA VAL A 425 19.62 14.25 -15.64
C VAL A 425 20.79 15.18 -15.36
N VAL A 426 21.31 15.19 -14.12
CA VAL A 426 22.40 16.08 -13.71
C VAL A 426 23.46 15.30 -12.96
N ARG A 427 24.73 15.56 -13.28
CA ARG A 427 25.90 15.01 -12.58
C ARG A 427 26.99 16.08 -12.46
N ASN A 428 27.29 16.43 -11.22
CA ASN A 428 28.47 17.19 -10.86
C ASN A 428 29.31 16.32 -9.93
N THR A 429 30.19 15.52 -10.52
CA THR A 429 31.02 14.53 -9.82
C THR A 429 32.48 14.93 -9.95
N GLY A 430 33.22 14.92 -8.83
CA GLY A 430 34.67 15.10 -8.88
C GLY A 430 35.39 13.97 -9.65
N PRO A 431 36.67 14.17 -10.00
CA PRO A 431 37.45 13.24 -10.82
C PRO A 431 37.73 11.88 -10.17
N LEU A 432 37.41 11.70 -8.88
CA LEU A 432 37.66 10.46 -8.15
C LEU A 432 36.36 9.74 -7.75
N VAL A 433 35.22 10.06 -8.36
CA VAL A 433 33.94 9.41 -8.08
C VAL A 433 33.51 8.56 -9.27
N LEU A 434 33.23 7.27 -9.05
CA LEU A 434 32.62 6.42 -10.07
C LEU A 434 31.27 7.00 -10.49
N ARG A 435 31.15 7.31 -11.77
CA ARG A 435 29.91 7.82 -12.35
C ARG A 435 29.08 6.65 -12.73
N THR A 436 27.91 6.51 -12.14
CA THR A 436 26.99 5.48 -12.61
C THR A 436 26.56 5.81 -14.04
N ASP A 437 26.25 4.77 -14.85
CA ASP A 437 25.78 4.63 -16.27
C ASP A 437 24.27 4.39 -16.39
N ARG A 438 23.79 3.46 -15.60
CA ARG A 438 22.38 3.10 -15.52
C ARG A 438 22.23 2.20 -14.32
N ASN A 439 21.02 2.16 -13.79
CA ASN A 439 20.65 1.20 -12.78
C ASN A 439 19.31 0.58 -13.15
N ILE A 440 19.30 -0.74 -13.31
CA ILE A 440 18.07 -1.52 -13.49
C ILE A 440 17.76 -2.16 -12.15
N LEU A 441 16.56 -1.92 -11.63
CA LEU A 441 16.02 -2.58 -10.46
C LEU A 441 15.01 -3.62 -10.90
N LEU A 442 15.08 -4.82 -10.31
CA LEU A 442 14.05 -5.85 -10.37
C LEU A 442 13.79 -6.32 -8.94
N GLY A 443 12.53 -6.35 -8.51
CA GLY A 443 12.17 -6.67 -7.14
C GLY A 443 10.93 -7.54 -7.04
N VAL A 444 10.88 -8.32 -5.97
CA VAL A 444 9.69 -9.05 -5.55
C VAL A 444 9.45 -8.76 -4.09
N LYS A 445 8.20 -8.53 -3.71
CA LYS A 445 7.79 -8.37 -2.31
C LYS A 445 6.71 -9.37 -1.97
N TYR A 446 6.94 -10.12 -0.89
CA TYR A 446 5.98 -11.05 -0.33
C TYR A 446 5.61 -10.65 1.11
N LEU A 447 4.31 -10.59 1.43
CA LEU A 447 3.78 -10.28 2.76
C LEU A 447 3.21 -11.55 3.42
N PHE A 448 3.49 -11.80 4.69
CA PHE A 448 3.00 -12.97 5.44
C PHE A 448 2.44 -12.66 6.82
#